data_AF-A0A9R1NAB7-F1
#
_entry.id   AF-A0A9R1NAB7-F1
#
_cell.length_a   1.000
_cell.length_b   1.000
_cell.length_c   1.000
_cell.angle_alpha   90.00
_cell.angle_beta   90.00
_cell.angle_gamma   90.00
#
_symmetry.space_group_name_H-M   'P 1'
#
loop_
_entity.id
_entity.type
_entity.pdbx_description
1 polymer ?
#
loop_
_entity_poly.entity_id
_entity_poly.type
_entity_poly.pdbx_seq_one_letter_code
_entity_poly.pdbx_strand_id
1 'polypeptide(L)'
;TPTTSISNPKFSSSAAPRAKNVQRGSHVLRGAKGRFLPTKPWPEISTVLPEATILKQCEAILKKLKFSHIFNVPVDVERLNIPDYNEIIKHLMDLGTIKKKLDSGSY
;
A
#
# COMPACT_ATOMS: atom_id res chain seq x y z
N THR A 1 62.15 7.99 -13.38
CA THR A 1 61.61 6.98 -14.33
C THR A 1 61.00 5.86 -13.49
N PRO A 2 59.82 5.30 -13.82
CA PRO A 2 59.35 4.96 -15.16
C PRO A 2 58.09 5.71 -15.61
N THR A 3 57.97 5.71 -16.94
CA THR A 3 56.86 6.17 -17.78
C THR A 3 55.89 5.01 -17.98
N THR A 4 54.58 5.22 -17.80
CA THR A 4 53.56 4.40 -18.46
C THR A 4 52.40 5.29 -18.89
N SER A 5 52.29 5.41 -20.21
CA SER A 5 51.22 5.98 -21.00
C SER A 5 49.96 5.11 -20.95
N ILE A 6 48.81 5.71 -20.68
CA ILE A 6 47.50 5.12 -20.99
C ILE A 6 46.70 6.13 -21.82
N SER A 7 46.35 5.69 -23.01
CA SER A 7 45.59 6.39 -24.05
C SER A 7 44.11 6.56 -23.69
N ASN A 8 43.56 7.74 -23.98
CA ASN A 8 42.17 8.11 -23.79
C ASN A 8 41.22 7.41 -24.79
N PRO A 9 40.03 6.95 -24.36
CA PRO A 9 38.91 6.73 -25.27
C PRO A 9 38.13 8.04 -25.49
N LYS A 10 38.09 8.45 -26.75
CA LYS A 10 37.31 9.56 -27.32
C LYS A 10 35.84 9.16 -27.39
N PHE A 11 34.98 9.73 -26.55
CA PHE A 11 33.53 9.64 -26.74
C PHE A 11 33.00 10.95 -27.31
N SER A 12 32.47 10.83 -28.53
CA SER A 12 31.90 11.90 -29.34
C SER A 12 30.66 12.49 -28.67
N SER A 13 30.68 13.82 -28.58
CA SER A 13 29.54 14.70 -28.42
C SER A 13 28.41 14.36 -29.40
N SER A 14 27.17 14.29 -28.91
CA SER A 14 26.01 14.66 -29.71
C SER A 14 24.96 15.30 -28.80
N ALA A 15 24.74 16.58 -29.05
CA ALA A 15 23.78 17.43 -28.36
C ALA A 15 22.37 17.13 -28.87
N ALA A 16 21.42 16.90 -27.96
CA ALA A 16 19.99 16.95 -28.26
C ALA A 16 19.38 18.16 -27.55
N PRO A 17 18.72 19.10 -28.25
CA PRO A 17 18.09 20.24 -27.62
C PRO A 17 16.82 19.84 -26.85
N ARG A 18 16.74 20.33 -25.62
CA ARG A 18 15.58 20.23 -24.73
C ARG A 18 14.46 21.14 -25.23
N ALA A 19 13.43 20.55 -25.84
CA ALA A 19 12.22 21.27 -26.23
C ALA A 19 11.46 21.76 -24.98
N LYS A 20 11.20 23.07 -24.92
CA LYS A 20 10.25 23.68 -23.99
C LYS A 20 8.91 23.73 -24.70
N ASN A 21 7.86 23.10 -24.16
CA ASN A 21 6.50 23.45 -24.52
C ASN A 21 5.67 23.67 -23.25
N VAL A 22 5.47 24.95 -22.92
CA VAL A 22 4.38 25.42 -22.08
C VAL A 22 3.37 26.02 -23.03
N GLN A 23 2.26 25.33 -23.27
CA GLN A 23 0.99 25.99 -23.53
C GLN A 23 -0.13 25.21 -22.84
N ARG A 24 -0.66 25.85 -21.80
CA ARG A 24 -1.94 25.54 -21.17
C ARG A 24 -3.03 25.76 -22.22
N GLY A 25 -3.53 24.67 -22.80
CA GLY A 25 -4.77 24.66 -23.57
C GLY A 25 -5.86 23.99 -22.74
N SER A 26 -6.69 24.79 -22.07
CA SER A 26 -7.96 24.29 -21.54
C SER A 26 -8.84 23.92 -22.73
N HIS A 27 -8.95 22.61 -23.03
CA HIS A 27 -9.85 22.15 -24.08
C HIS A 27 -11.30 22.20 -23.57
N VAL A 28 -11.85 23.42 -23.52
CA VAL A 28 -13.29 23.64 -23.42
C VAL A 28 -13.82 23.71 -24.85
N LEU A 29 -14.43 22.63 -25.33
CA LEU A 29 -15.15 22.67 -26.59
C LEU A 29 -16.43 23.50 -26.37
N ARG A 30 -16.43 24.76 -26.81
CA ARG A 30 -17.57 25.67 -26.68
C ARG A 30 -18.57 25.40 -27.80
N GLY A 31 -19.54 24.52 -27.53
CA GLY A 31 -20.70 24.34 -28.39
C GLY A 31 -21.57 25.60 -28.40
N ALA A 32 -21.91 26.10 -29.59
CA ALA A 32 -23.02 27.03 -29.72
C ALA A 32 -24.29 26.34 -29.18
N LYS A 33 -25.08 27.04 -28.36
CA LYS A 33 -26.32 26.57 -27.70
C LYS A 33 -26.13 25.88 -26.33
N GLY A 34 -25.66 26.64 -25.34
CA GLY A 34 -26.31 26.79 -24.03
C GLY A 34 -26.93 25.58 -23.31
N ARG A 35 -26.28 24.41 -23.28
CA ARG A 35 -26.59 23.35 -22.31
C ARG A 35 -25.29 22.73 -21.83
N PHE A 36 -24.91 23.00 -20.58
CA PHE A 36 -23.94 22.16 -19.88
C PHE A 36 -24.66 20.86 -19.56
N LEU A 37 -24.33 19.79 -20.28
CA LEU A 37 -24.73 18.45 -19.88
C LEU A 37 -23.95 18.15 -18.59
N PRO A 38 -24.59 17.61 -17.53
CA PRO A 38 -23.86 17.10 -16.40
C PRO A 38 -22.80 16.14 -16.95
N THR A 39 -21.53 16.43 -16.66
CA THR A 39 -20.45 15.47 -16.89
C THR A 39 -20.93 14.15 -16.30
N LYS A 40 -20.94 13.09 -17.12
CA LYS A 40 -21.23 11.71 -16.74
C LYS A 40 -21.03 11.51 -15.23
N PRO A 41 -22.05 11.08 -14.45
CA PRO A 41 -21.78 10.58 -13.12
C PRO A 41 -20.65 9.56 -13.30
N TRP A 42 -19.56 9.79 -12.59
CA TRP A 42 -18.54 8.77 -12.45
C TRP A 42 -19.25 7.46 -12.12
N PRO A 43 -18.83 6.30 -12.66
CA PRO A 43 -19.37 5.05 -12.19
C PRO A 43 -19.24 5.09 -10.67
N GLU A 44 -20.37 4.99 -9.97
CA GLU A 44 -20.39 4.66 -8.56
C GLU A 44 -19.63 3.34 -8.48
N ILE A 45 -18.33 3.43 -8.23
CA ILE A 45 -17.53 2.29 -7.82
C ILE A 45 -18.20 1.91 -6.51
N SER A 46 -19.08 0.93 -6.54
CA SER A 46 -19.66 0.34 -5.34
C SER A 46 -18.46 -0.12 -4.52
N THR A 47 -18.08 0.68 -3.53
CA THR A 47 -16.86 0.55 -2.73
C THR A 47 -16.88 -0.68 -1.82
N VAL A 48 -17.89 -1.54 -1.96
CA VAL A 48 -18.11 -2.71 -1.14
C VAL A 48 -17.62 -3.94 -1.90
N LEU A 49 -16.40 -4.37 -1.57
CA LEU A 49 -15.90 -5.67 -2.00
C LEU A 49 -16.75 -6.78 -1.34
N PRO A 50 -16.92 -7.94 -2.01
CA PRO A 50 -17.52 -9.10 -1.36
C PRO A 50 -16.77 -9.44 -0.07
N GLU A 51 -17.49 -9.78 0.99
CA GLU A 51 -16.93 -10.10 2.30
C GLU A 51 -15.80 -11.15 2.22
N ALA A 52 -16.01 -12.21 1.42
CA ALA A 52 -15.00 -13.23 1.17
C ALA A 52 -13.70 -12.66 0.57
N THR A 53 -13.78 -11.61 -0.24
CA THR A 53 -12.60 -10.92 -0.81
C THR A 53 -11.88 -10.12 0.28
N ILE A 54 -12.63 -9.46 1.17
CA ILE A 54 -12.07 -8.72 2.31
C ILE A 54 -11.36 -9.68 3.26
N LEU A 55 -12.00 -10.79 3.64
CA LEU A 55 -11.42 -11.80 4.53
C LEU A 55 -10.14 -12.41 3.94
N LYS A 56 -10.12 -12.70 2.63
CA LYS A 56 -8.90 -13.14 1.92
C LYS A 56 -7.79 -12.09 1.94
N GLN A 57 -8.13 -10.81 1.80
CA GLN A 57 -7.16 -9.72 1.93
C GLN A 57 -6.62 -9.62 3.36
N CYS A 58 -7.47 -9.77 4.38
CA CYS A 58 -7.06 -9.83 5.78
C CYS A 58 -6.08 -10.98 6.04
N GLU A 59 -6.33 -12.16 5.49
CA GLU A 59 -5.42 -13.31 5.58
C GLU A 59 -4.04 -12.97 4.98
N ALA A 60 -4.03 -12.34 3.80
CA ALA A 60 -2.80 -11.93 3.13
C ALA A 60 -2.03 -10.85 3.92
N ILE A 61 -2.73 -9.94 4.58
CA ILE A 61 -2.13 -8.93 5.47
C ILE A 61 -1.53 -9.62 6.70
N LEU A 62 -2.27 -10.51 7.34
CA LEU A 62 -1.84 -11.23 8.54
C LEU A 62 -0.51 -11.96 8.30
N LYS A 63 -0.35 -12.59 7.14
CA LYS A 63 0.89 -13.26 6.70
C LYS A 63 2.08 -12.33 6.46
N LYS A 64 1.84 -11.04 6.19
CA LYS A 64 2.87 -10.05 5.85
C LYS A 64 3.35 -9.21 7.04
N LEU A 65 2.71 -9.36 8.21
CA LEU A 65 3.09 -8.62 9.41
C LEU A 65 4.53 -8.98 9.83
N LYS A 66 5.42 -7.98 9.79
CA LYS A 66 6.81 -8.10 10.26
C LYS A 66 6.84 -8.08 11.79
N PHE A 67 7.81 -8.79 12.38
CA PHE A 67 8.00 -8.87 13.84
C PHE A 67 6.75 -9.35 14.61
N SER A 68 5.89 -10.12 13.94
CA SER A 68 4.62 -10.65 14.47
C SER A 68 4.78 -11.78 15.47
N HIS A 69 5.96 -12.40 15.57
CA HIS A 69 6.19 -13.62 16.34
C HIS A 69 5.78 -13.51 17.82
N ILE A 70 5.94 -12.35 18.44
CA ILE A 70 5.57 -12.10 19.85
C ILE A 70 4.05 -12.15 20.04
N PHE A 71 3.28 -11.84 18.99
CA PHE A 71 1.82 -11.79 19.01
C PHE A 71 1.17 -13.06 18.45
N ASN A 72 1.93 -14.10 18.10
CA ASN A 72 1.37 -15.33 17.53
C ASN A 72 0.62 -16.20 18.56
N VAL A 73 0.85 -15.95 19.84
CA VAL A 73 0.25 -16.67 20.96
C VAL A 73 -0.29 -15.66 21.99
N PRO A 74 -1.27 -16.05 22.82
CA PRO A 74 -1.70 -15.25 23.94
C PRO A 74 -0.53 -14.90 24.88
N VAL A 75 -0.65 -13.78 25.60
CA VAL A 75 0.35 -13.37 26.59
C VAL A 75 0.33 -14.35 27.76
N ASP A 76 1.50 -14.91 28.08
CA ASP A 76 1.72 -15.79 29.21
C ASP A 76 2.03 -14.96 30.47
N VAL A 77 0.97 -14.69 31.23
CA VAL A 77 0.98 -13.80 32.40
C VAL A 77 1.88 -14.32 33.52
N GLU A 78 1.86 -15.64 33.75
CA GLU A 78 2.62 -16.30 34.81
C GLU A 78 4.11 -16.28 34.49
N ARG A 79 4.48 -16.69 33.26
CA ARG A 79 5.88 -16.74 32.83
C ARG A 79 6.54 -15.36 32.78
N LEU A 80 5.76 -14.32 32.45
CA LEU A 80 6.24 -12.94 32.38
C LEU A 80 6.13 -12.19 33.72
N ASN A 81 5.50 -12.79 34.74
CA ASN A 81 5.31 -12.22 36.06
C ASN A 81 4.63 -10.82 36.03
N ILE A 82 3.53 -10.73 35.29
CA ILE A 82 2.73 -9.49 35.09
C ILE A 82 1.30 -9.65 35.63
N PRO A 83 1.10 -9.75 36.94
CA PRO A 83 -0.14 -10.23 37.55
C PRO A 83 -1.38 -9.37 37.24
N ASP A 84 -1.19 -8.08 36.98
CA ASP A 84 -2.24 -7.10 36.68
C ASP A 84 -2.73 -7.15 35.21
N TYR A 85 -2.10 -7.97 34.36
CA TYR A 85 -2.39 -7.99 32.92
C TYR A 85 -3.87 -8.29 32.60
N ASN A 86 -4.45 -9.30 33.24
CA ASN A 86 -5.86 -9.69 33.04
C ASN A 86 -6.83 -8.70 33.69
N GLU A 87 -6.37 -7.91 34.66
CA GLU A 87 -7.16 -6.87 35.29
C GLU A 87 -7.24 -5.62 34.40
N ILE A 88 -6.17 -5.31 33.67
CA ILE A 88 -6.10 -4.12 32.82
C ILE A 88 -6.65 -4.43 31.42
N ILE A 89 -6.27 -5.55 30.81
CA ILE A 89 -6.66 -5.91 29.44
C ILE A 89 -7.88 -6.83 29.48
N LYS A 90 -9.06 -6.26 29.25
CA LYS A 90 -10.35 -6.97 29.33
C LYS A 90 -10.67 -7.88 28.15
N HIS A 91 -10.12 -7.57 26.99
CA HIS A 91 -10.36 -8.31 25.75
C HIS A 91 -9.03 -8.76 25.17
N LEU A 92 -8.60 -9.95 25.57
CA LEU A 92 -7.37 -10.56 25.07
C LEU A 92 -7.51 -10.87 23.58
N MET A 93 -6.44 -10.61 22.82
CA MET A 93 -6.36 -10.96 21.41
C MET A 93 -4.90 -11.17 21.00
N ASP A 94 -4.69 -12.18 20.17
CA ASP A 94 -3.41 -12.51 19.55
C ASP A 94 -3.62 -12.91 18.08
N LEU A 95 -2.56 -12.89 17.28
CA LEU A 95 -2.60 -13.20 15.86
C LEU A 95 -2.99 -14.67 15.60
N GLY A 96 -2.70 -15.58 16.54
CA GLY A 96 -3.15 -16.96 16.48
C GLY A 96 -4.67 -17.06 16.64
N THR A 97 -5.25 -16.31 17.58
CA THR A 97 -6.71 -16.22 17.75
C THR A 97 -7.38 -15.57 16.54
N ILE A 98 -6.81 -14.48 15.99
CA ILE A 98 -7.32 -13.85 14.77
C ILE A 98 -7.29 -14.84 13.60
N LYS A 99 -6.18 -15.57 13.42
CA LYS A 99 -6.07 -16.60 12.38
C LYS A 99 -7.15 -17.68 12.55
N LYS A 100 -7.35 -18.19 13.76
CA LYS A 100 -8.38 -19.21 14.03
C LYS A 100 -9.77 -18.73 13.66
N LYS A 101 -10.13 -17.50 14.04
CA LYS A 101 -11.43 -16.91 13.72
C LYS A 101 -11.63 -16.71 12.21
N LEU A 102 -10.57 -16.37 11.49
CA LEU A 102 -10.61 -16.21 10.03
C LEU A 102 -10.81 -17.57 9.35
N ASP A 103 -10.08 -18.59 9.80
CA ASP A 103 -10.16 -19.96 9.29
C ASP A 103 -11.54 -20.60 9.59
N SER A 104 -12.15 -20.27 10.73
CA SER A 104 -13.46 -20.79 11.13
C SER A 104 -14.65 -20.00 10.58
N GLY A 105 -14.42 -18.91 9.84
CA GLY A 105 -15.48 -18.01 9.36
C GLY A 105 -16.27 -17.36 10.49
N SER A 106 -15.62 -17.09 11.62
CA SER A 106 -16.24 -16.49 12.82
C SER A 106 -16.01 -14.96 12.90
N TYR A 107 -15.81 -14.35 11.73
CA TYR A 107 -15.77 -12.90 11.52
C TYR A 107 -16.99 -12.46 10.74
#